data_AF-A0A5N0E8W6-F1
#
_entry.id   AF-A0A5N0E8W6-F1
#
_cell.length_a   1.000
_cell.length_b   1.000
_cell.length_c   1.000
_cell.angle_alpha   90.00
_cell.angle_beta   90.00
_cell.angle_gamma   90.00
#
_symmetry.space_group_name_H-M   'P 1'
#
loop_
_entity.id
_entity.type
_entity.pdbx_description
1 polymer ?
#
loop_
_entity_poly.entity_id
_entity_poly.type
_entity_poly.pdbx_seq_one_letter_code
_entity_poly.pdbx_strand_id
1 'polypeptide(L)'
;MSTIQVADQTFVAAPGIAVADVLSAPNNWRRWWPDLTLVVREDRGDKGIRWTVSGALDGTMEVWLQPMLDGVIVHYFLHAEPQPALPPNRMAAANRARRVAGRNVSFELKSRLEAGRPAGVTPAHAS
;
A
#
# COMPACT_ATOMS: atom_id res chain seq x y z
N MET A 1 13.41 -12.18 17.47
CA MET A 1 12.46 -12.39 16.35
C MET A 1 12.89 -11.53 15.19
N SER A 2 13.14 -12.13 14.04
CA SER A 2 13.52 -11.41 12.82
C SER A 2 12.27 -11.25 11.95
N THR A 3 11.50 -10.19 12.22
CA THR A 3 10.22 -9.91 11.59
C THR A 3 10.37 -8.91 10.44
N ILE A 4 9.51 -8.97 9.42
CA ILE A 4 9.41 -7.94 8.38
C ILE A 4 8.54 -6.80 8.92
N GLN A 5 9.08 -5.57 8.85
CA GLN A 5 8.41 -4.34 9.26
C GLN A 5 8.62 -3.28 8.19
N VAL A 6 7.52 -2.87 7.55
CA VAL A 6 7.50 -1.75 6.61
C VAL A 6 6.54 -0.70 7.11
N ALA A 7 7.00 0.54 7.11
CA ALA A 7 6.20 1.74 7.21
C ALA A 7 6.71 2.72 6.15
N ASP A 8 5.82 3.16 5.27
CA ASP A 8 6.11 4.11 4.19
C ASP A 8 4.91 5.02 3.97
N GLN A 9 5.13 6.17 3.34
CA GLN A 9 4.07 7.14 3.07
C GLN A 9 4.29 7.84 1.73
N THR A 10 3.18 8.13 1.04
CA THR A 10 3.19 8.85 -0.24
C THR A 10 2.01 9.78 -0.32
N PHE A 11 2.24 11.03 -0.71
CA PHE A 11 1.15 11.95 -1.04
C PHE A 11 0.61 11.67 -2.45
N VAL A 12 -0.71 11.53 -2.53
CA VAL A 12 -1.47 11.40 -3.78
C VAL A 12 -2.48 12.54 -3.84
N ALA A 13 -2.38 13.36 -4.89
CA ALA A 13 -3.23 14.52 -5.14
C ALA A 13 -4.58 14.09 -5.74
N ALA A 14 -5.31 13.25 -5.02
CA ALA A 14 -6.62 12.73 -5.39
C ALA A 14 -7.49 12.51 -4.14
N PRO A 15 -8.83 12.52 -4.26
CA PRO A 15 -9.72 12.25 -3.14
C PRO A 15 -9.51 10.84 -2.58
N GLY A 16 -9.68 10.67 -1.27
CA GLY A 16 -9.53 9.36 -0.61
C GLY A 16 -10.43 8.28 -1.19
N ILE A 17 -11.65 8.63 -1.62
CA ILE A 17 -12.56 7.70 -2.28
C ILE A 17 -12.01 7.18 -3.62
N ALA A 18 -11.38 8.05 -4.43
CA ALA A 18 -10.78 7.65 -5.69
C ALA A 18 -9.56 6.73 -5.49
N VAL A 19 -8.79 6.96 -4.41
CA VAL A 19 -7.74 6.02 -4.00
C VAL A 19 -8.33 4.68 -3.55
N ALA A 20 -9.38 4.71 -2.73
CA ALA A 20 -10.06 3.51 -2.23
C ALA A 20 -10.64 2.64 -3.35
N ASP A 21 -11.21 3.25 -4.40
CA ASP A 21 -11.76 2.54 -5.56
C ASP A 21 -10.69 1.74 -6.31
N VAL A 22 -9.48 2.30 -6.46
CA VAL A 22 -8.36 1.58 -7.09
C VAL A 22 -7.79 0.53 -6.13
N LEU A 23 -7.70 0.87 -4.84
CA LEU A 23 -7.13 0.01 -3.81
C LEU A 23 -7.99 -1.22 -3.54
N SER A 24 -9.32 -1.12 -3.59
CA SER A 24 -10.25 -2.21 -3.23
C SER A 24 -10.35 -3.31 -4.29
N ALA A 25 -9.82 -3.11 -5.50
CA ALA A 25 -9.90 -4.07 -6.59
C ALA A 25 -9.01 -5.32 -6.36
N PRO A 26 -9.57 -6.53 -6.15
CA PRO A 26 -8.77 -7.72 -5.81
C PRO A 26 -7.79 -8.16 -6.91
N ASN A 27 -8.06 -7.81 -8.18
CA ASN A 27 -7.14 -8.06 -9.29
C ASN A 27 -5.83 -7.26 -9.15
N ASN A 28 -5.90 -6.06 -8.57
CA ASN A 28 -4.70 -5.27 -8.30
C ASN A 28 -3.84 -5.94 -7.23
N TRP A 29 -4.45 -6.52 -6.19
CA TRP A 29 -3.72 -7.20 -5.12
C TRP A 29 -2.87 -8.35 -5.64
N ARG A 30 -3.46 -9.21 -6.49
CA ARG A 30 -2.74 -10.35 -7.09
C ARG A 30 -1.58 -9.91 -7.98
N ARG A 31 -1.64 -8.71 -8.56
CA ARG A 31 -0.55 -8.15 -9.37
C ARG A 31 0.53 -7.49 -8.50
N TRP A 32 0.13 -6.76 -7.47
CA TRP A 32 1.05 -6.03 -6.59
C TRP A 32 1.80 -6.94 -5.62
N TRP A 33 1.12 -7.98 -5.13
CA TRP A 33 1.64 -8.93 -4.17
C TRP A 33 1.33 -10.37 -4.61
N PRO A 34 1.94 -10.84 -5.71
CA PRO A 34 1.57 -12.10 -6.36
C PRO A 34 1.84 -13.34 -5.52
N ASP A 35 2.70 -13.23 -4.51
CA ASP A 35 3.06 -14.30 -3.58
C ASP A 35 2.28 -14.25 -2.25
N LEU A 36 1.37 -13.27 -2.10
CA LEU A 36 0.55 -13.10 -0.91
C LEU A 36 -0.91 -13.45 -1.19
N THR A 37 -1.55 -14.07 -0.21
CA THR A 37 -3.00 -14.20 -0.15
C THR A 37 -3.52 -13.22 0.89
N LEU A 38 -4.36 -12.29 0.44
CA LEU A 38 -4.91 -11.22 1.27
C LEU A 38 -6.37 -11.47 1.59
N VAL A 39 -6.71 -11.38 2.88
CA VAL A 39 -8.09 -11.44 3.36
C VAL A 39 -8.41 -10.12 4.03
N VAL A 40 -9.42 -9.41 3.53
CA VAL A 40 -9.87 -8.15 4.13
C VAL A 40 -10.37 -8.42 5.55
N ARG A 41 -9.77 -7.74 6.53
CA ARG A 41 -10.23 -7.71 7.91
C ARG A 41 -11.15 -6.53 8.16
N GLU A 42 -10.83 -5.38 7.57
CA GLU A 42 -11.61 -4.17 7.68
C GLU A 42 -11.45 -3.35 6.40
N ASP A 43 -12.57 -2.97 5.78
CA ASP A 43 -12.61 -2.00 4.70
C ASP A 43 -13.29 -0.74 5.24
N ARG A 44 -12.55 0.36 5.30
CA ARG A 44 -13.00 1.64 5.85
C ARG A 44 -13.21 2.67 4.75
N GLY A 45 -13.37 2.24 3.50
CA GLY A 45 -13.62 3.12 2.36
C GLY A 45 -12.53 4.18 2.19
N ASP A 46 -12.91 5.45 2.30
CA ASP A 46 -12.01 6.60 2.16
C ASP A 46 -10.93 6.71 3.26
N LYS A 47 -10.96 5.83 4.27
CA LYS A 47 -9.90 5.68 5.29
C LYS A 47 -8.95 4.51 5.00
N GLY A 48 -9.19 3.70 3.98
CA GLY A 48 -8.33 2.59 3.58
C GLY A 48 -8.70 1.24 4.20
N ILE A 49 -7.82 0.25 4.04
CA ILE A 49 -8.15 -1.18 4.22
C ILE A 49 -7.08 -1.86 5.08
N ARG A 50 -7.49 -2.81 5.93
CA ARG A 50 -6.63 -3.73 6.66
C ARG A 50 -6.83 -5.15 6.17
N TRP A 51 -5.73 -5.88 6.00
CA TRP A 51 -5.70 -7.27 5.59
C TRP A 51 -4.98 -8.15 6.61
N THR A 52 -5.43 -9.41 6.69
CA THR A 52 -4.56 -10.51 7.07
C THR A 52 -3.80 -11.00 5.85
N VAL A 53 -2.52 -11.30 6.04
CA VAL A 53 -1.58 -11.73 5.01
C VAL A 53 -1.22 -13.19 5.27
N SER A 54 -1.25 -14.00 4.21
CA SER A 54 -0.79 -15.40 4.19
C SER A 54 -0.03 -15.69 2.89
N GLY A 55 0.55 -16.89 2.74
CA GLY A 55 1.35 -17.28 1.56
C GLY A 55 2.84 -17.23 1.87
N ALA A 56 3.59 -16.41 1.14
CA ALA A 56 5.03 -16.22 1.40
C ALA A 56 5.33 -15.45 2.71
N LEU A 57 4.31 -14.84 3.32
CA LEU A 57 4.35 -14.16 4.60
C LEU A 57 3.14 -14.59 5.46
N ASP A 58 3.25 -14.45 6.77
CA ASP A 58 2.15 -14.60 7.72
C ASP A 58 2.09 -13.38 8.65
N GLY A 59 0.98 -12.63 8.64
CA GLY A 59 0.86 -11.39 9.42
C GLY A 59 -0.27 -10.46 8.99
N THR A 60 -0.03 -9.15 9.08
CA THR A 60 -1.00 -8.10 8.78
C THR A 60 -0.42 -7.02 7.87
N MET A 61 -1.30 -6.41 7.09
CA MET A 61 -0.99 -5.29 6.21
C MET A 61 -2.10 -4.25 6.29
N GLU A 62 -1.74 -2.97 6.25
CA GLU A 62 -2.69 -1.87 6.26
C GLU A 62 -2.29 -0.82 5.24
N VAL A 63 -3.29 -0.34 4.51
CA VAL A 63 -3.22 0.94 3.83
C VAL A 63 -4.18 1.89 4.55
N TRP A 64 -3.65 2.95 5.14
CA TRP A 64 -4.46 4.00 5.76
C TRP A 64 -4.42 5.25 4.89
N LEU A 65 -5.61 5.78 4.59
CA LEU A 65 -5.79 7.00 3.81
C LEU A 65 -6.07 8.16 4.77
N GLN A 66 -5.09 9.03 4.93
CA GLN A 66 -5.21 10.23 5.75
C GLN A 66 -5.51 11.44 4.84
N PRO A 67 -6.66 12.12 4.98
CA PRO A 67 -6.91 13.38 4.29
C PRO A 67 -5.82 14.41 4.59
N MET A 68 -5.27 15.04 3.55
CA MET A 68 -4.23 16.05 3.66
C MET A 68 -4.28 16.98 2.45
N LEU A 69 -4.38 18.29 2.68
CA LEU A 69 -4.49 19.30 1.62
C LEU A 69 -5.62 18.93 0.61
N ASP A 70 -5.29 18.96 -0.67
CA ASP A 70 -6.09 18.61 -1.84
C ASP A 70 -6.05 17.11 -2.19
N GLY A 71 -5.57 16.26 -1.29
CA GLY A 71 -5.44 14.83 -1.52
C GLY A 71 -5.37 14.00 -0.24
N VAL A 72 -4.59 12.92 -0.31
CA VAL A 72 -4.38 12.01 0.83
C VAL A 72 -2.91 11.63 0.99
N ILE A 73 -2.48 11.45 2.23
CA ILE A 73 -1.29 10.66 2.54
C ILE A 73 -1.72 9.19 2.57
N VAL A 74 -1.16 8.41 1.65
CA VAL A 74 -1.28 6.95 1.62
C VAL A 74 -0.19 6.38 2.51
N HIS A 75 -0.59 5.92 3.70
CA HIS A 75 0.28 5.18 4.61
C HIS A 75 0.23 3.69 4.26
N TYR A 76 1.39 3.07 4.14
CA TYR A 76 1.53 1.64 3.90
C TYR A 76 2.28 0.98 5.06
N PHE A 77 1.63 0.02 5.70
CA PHE A 77 2.18 -0.76 6.80
C PHE A 77 2.15 -2.26 6.48
N LEU A 78 3.25 -2.95 6.77
CA LEU A 78 3.33 -4.41 6.72
C LEU A 78 4.09 -4.91 7.95
N HIS A 79 3.45 -5.81 8.69
CA HIS A 79 4.04 -6.53 9.82
C HIS A 79 3.82 -8.02 9.56
N ALA A 80 4.88 -8.78 9.28
CA ALA A 80 4.72 -10.20 9.00
C ALA A 80 6.00 -11.01 9.22
N GLU A 81 5.84 -12.31 9.45
CA GLU A 81 6.91 -13.29 9.45
C GLU A 81 7.04 -13.95 8.06
N PRO A 82 8.26 -14.17 7.55
CA PRO A 82 8.46 -14.95 6.33
C PRO A 82 8.03 -16.41 6.50
N GLN A 83 7.43 -16.99 5.46
CA GLN A 83 7.05 -18.40 5.40
C GLN A 83 7.71 -19.08 4.18
N PRO A 84 8.65 -20.03 4.37
CA PRO A 84 9.26 -20.44 5.64
C PRO A 84 10.14 -19.35 6.25
N ALA A 85 10.50 -19.51 7.53
CA ALA A 85 11.40 -18.60 8.22
C ALA A 85 12.72 -18.42 7.46
N LEU A 86 13.15 -17.16 7.34
CA LEU A 86 14.41 -16.81 6.68
C LEU A 86 15.58 -16.77 7.68
N PRO A 87 16.81 -17.10 7.24
CA PRO A 87 17.98 -16.92 8.07
C PRO A 87 18.26 -15.42 8.33
N PRO A 88 18.85 -15.05 9.47
CA PRO A 88 19.02 -13.64 9.87
C PRO A 88 19.74 -12.76 8.82
N ASN A 89 20.73 -13.33 8.12
CA ASN A 89 21.49 -12.61 7.09
C ASN A 89 20.67 -12.26 5.82
N ARG A 90 19.51 -12.88 5.62
CA ARG A 90 18.59 -12.57 4.49
C ARG A 90 17.46 -11.64 4.88
N MET A 91 17.25 -11.37 6.18
CA MET A 91 16.10 -10.60 6.66
C MET A 91 16.09 -9.15 6.13
N ALA A 92 17.23 -8.47 6.15
CA ALA A 92 17.32 -7.09 5.67
C ALA A 92 16.95 -6.95 4.18
N ALA A 93 17.40 -7.91 3.35
CA ALA A 93 17.06 -7.96 1.93
C ALA A 93 15.57 -8.24 1.71
N ALA A 94 14.99 -9.17 2.47
CA ALA A 94 13.56 -9.45 2.43
C ALA A 94 12.71 -8.22 2.83
N ASN A 95 13.09 -7.53 3.91
CA ASN A 95 12.41 -6.32 4.35
C ASN A 95 12.48 -5.21 3.29
N ARG A 96 13.66 -5.03 2.66
CA ARG A 96 13.83 -4.08 1.55
C ARG A 96 12.94 -4.44 0.35
N ALA A 97 12.87 -5.72 -0.02
CA ALA A 97 12.02 -6.16 -1.13
C ALA A 97 10.53 -5.86 -0.86
N ARG A 98 10.05 -6.09 0.37
CA ARG A 98 8.67 -5.75 0.76
C ARG A 98 8.41 -4.25 0.80
N ARG A 99 9.40 -3.44 1.23
CA ARG A 99 9.31 -1.97 1.13
C ARG A 99 9.19 -1.49 -0.31
N VAL A 100 10.00 -2.04 -1.22
CA VAL A 100 9.94 -1.69 -2.65
C VAL A 100 8.60 -2.10 -3.26
N ALA A 101 8.07 -3.28 -2.92
CA ALA A 101 6.75 -3.70 -3.36
C ALA A 101 5.64 -2.72 -2.91
N GLY A 102 5.63 -2.33 -1.63
CA GLY A 102 4.71 -1.31 -1.13
C GLY A 102 4.87 0.05 -1.83
N ARG A 103 6.12 0.45 -2.13
CA ARG A 103 6.39 1.69 -2.85
C ARG A 103 5.86 1.69 -4.28
N ASN A 104 5.96 0.56 -4.98
CA ASN A 104 5.43 0.40 -6.33
C ASN A 104 3.90 0.58 -6.36
N VAL A 105 3.18 0.09 -5.34
CA VAL A 105 1.73 0.32 -5.19
C VAL A 105 1.42 1.81 -5.10
N SER A 106 2.09 2.53 -4.20
CA SER A 106 1.88 3.97 -4.04
C SER A 106 2.22 4.77 -5.29
N PHE A 107 3.27 4.37 -6.03
CA PHE A 107 3.61 4.99 -7.31
C PHE A 107 2.58 4.71 -8.40
N GLU A 108 2.00 3.52 -8.45
CA GLU A 108 0.95 3.24 -9.41
C GLU A 108 -0.32 4.04 -9.10
N LEU A 109 -0.74 4.10 -7.83
CA LEU A 109 -1.86 4.94 -7.39
C LEU A 109 -1.64 6.40 -7.81
N LYS A 110 -0.46 6.93 -7.53
CA LYS A 110 -0.07 8.30 -7.90
C LYS A 110 -0.11 8.51 -9.41
N SER A 111 0.55 7.63 -10.17
CA SER A 111 0.64 7.74 -11.62
C SER A 111 -0.73 7.68 -12.29
N ARG A 112 -1.64 6.84 -11.79
CA ARG A 112 -2.97 6.66 -12.35
C ARG A 112 -3.90 7.82 -12.01
N LEU A 113 -3.90 8.26 -10.76
CA LEU A 113 -4.88 9.24 -10.27
C LEU A 113 -4.46 10.69 -10.52
N GLU A 114 -3.17 10.95 -10.72
CA GLU A 114 -2.66 12.28 -11.10
C GLU A 114 -2.38 12.40 -12.61
N ALA A 115 -2.79 11.41 -13.41
CA ALA A 115 -2.54 11.39 -14.84
C ALA A 115 -3.11 12.65 -15.52
N GLY A 116 -2.30 13.29 -16.36
CA GLY A 116 -2.70 14.49 -17.10
C GLY A 116 -2.63 15.80 -16.31
N ARG A 117 -2.30 15.77 -15.00
CA ARG A 117 -2.12 16.97 -14.19
C ARG A 117 -0.71 17.56 -14.37
N PRO A 118 -0.56 18.82 -14.86
CA PRO A 118 0.75 19.45 -14.94
C PRO A 118 1.35 19.70 -13.55
N ALA A 119 2.69 19.72 -13.47
CA ALA A 119 3.38 20.05 -12.24
C ALA A 119 2.99 21.45 -11.75
N GLY A 120 2.71 21.59 -10.45
CA GLY A 120 2.31 22.85 -9.83
C GLY A 120 0.84 23.27 -10.05
N VAL A 121 0.03 22.48 -10.77
CA VAL A 121 -1.40 22.76 -10.99
C VAL A 121 -2.25 22.03 -9.96
N THR A 122 -3.18 22.75 -9.33
CA THR A 122 -4.16 22.19 -8.39
C THR A 122 -5.03 21.13 -9.07
N PRO A 123 -5.36 20.02 -8.39
CA PRO A 123 -6.28 19.01 -8.91
C PRO A 123 -7.68 19.59 -9.21
N ALA A 124 -8.31 19.08 -10.27
CA ALA A 124 -9.62 19.57 -10.72
C ALA A 124 -10.74 19.41 -9.69
N HIS A 125 -10.65 18.43 -8.79
CA HIS A 125 -11.63 18.22 -7.72
C HIS A 125 -11.48 19.19 -6.53
N ALA A 126 -10.42 20.00 -6.50
CA ALA A 126 -10.13 20.95 -5.44
C ALA A 126 -10.44 22.42 -5.84
N SER A 127 -11.01 22.64 -7.03
CA SER A 127 -11.43 23.95 -7.54
C SER A 127 -12.89 24.26 -7.22
#